data_AF-A0AAP0E5N4-F1
#
_entry.id   AF-A0AAP0E5N4-F1
#
_cell.length_a   1.000
_cell.length_b   1.000
_cell.length_c   1.000
_cell.angle_alpha   90.00
_cell.angle_beta   90.00
_cell.angle_gamma   90.00
#
_symmetry.space_group_name_H-M   'P 1'
#
loop_
_entity.id
_entity.type
_entity.pdbx_description
1 polymer ?
#
loop_
_entity_poly.entity_id
_entity_poly.type
_entity_poly.pdbx_seq_one_letter_code
_entity_poly.pdbx_strand_id
1 'polypeptide(L)'
;MCRKKTAKPNRPNHANRGRFGCGFEVSRFSGGLQNGQTVSLRFGGGLMIFTTKPRFAYQTAFGFSNSSCLGASPIKCPCSRKENSSFEGFSALSADIEWDYGSVWSSMSLYFFSVHVPLSFGGLSVIAEIMHQKVLDPQTKALSILLIQSLELWGTLALLRYTSKVDYKLAGIFRVSYNSKGRSWVQASVLGFGLLMLLVFLTSFLADKLVGPKDVNNPMLKEILLSGTISRTACFLTYCFVTPLLEELVYRGFLLAALASTTKWHHAVIISSCIFSLAHLSSENLVQLFVVGCVLGSSYCWSGNLASSLLVHSVYNAVILILTSLS
;
A
#
# COMPACT_ATOMS: atom_id res chain seq x y z
N MET A 1 -54.21 -56.60 -31.75
CA MET A 1 -53.65 -55.84 -30.61
C MET A 1 -52.43 -55.06 -31.10
N CYS A 2 -52.39 -53.75 -30.80
CA CYS A 2 -51.51 -52.67 -31.27
C CYS A 2 -50.04 -53.05 -31.60
N ARG A 3 -49.53 -52.74 -32.82
CA ARG A 3 -48.82 -51.49 -33.27
C ARG A 3 -47.53 -51.24 -32.46
N LYS A 4 -46.33 -50.93 -32.98
CA LYS A 4 -45.76 -50.56 -34.31
C LYS A 4 -44.21 -50.63 -34.10
N LYS A 5 -43.41 -51.42 -34.86
CA LYS A 5 -42.49 -51.01 -35.97
C LYS A 5 -42.12 -49.50 -35.96
N THR A 6 -40.91 -48.96 -36.14
CA THR A 6 -39.56 -49.29 -36.70
C THR A 6 -38.83 -47.93 -36.60
N ALA A 7 -37.51 -47.74 -36.46
CA ALA A 7 -36.43 -48.06 -37.37
C ALA A 7 -35.10 -47.52 -36.78
N LYS A 8 -34.00 -48.28 -36.97
CA LYS A 8 -32.63 -47.73 -37.01
C LYS A 8 -32.37 -47.20 -38.43
N PRO A 9 -31.48 -46.22 -38.57
CA PRO A 9 -30.38 -46.46 -39.51
C PRO A 9 -28.99 -46.04 -38.99
N ASN A 10 -28.02 -46.55 -39.74
CA ASN A 10 -26.57 -46.57 -39.61
C ASN A 10 -25.84 -45.24 -39.35
N ARG A 11 -24.66 -45.37 -38.70
CA ARG A 11 -23.48 -44.48 -38.79
C ARG A 11 -22.73 -44.74 -40.10
N PRO A 12 -21.95 -43.79 -40.69
CA PRO A 12 -20.62 -43.41 -40.13
C PRO A 12 -20.12 -41.95 -40.34
N ASN A 13 -19.07 -41.61 -39.58
CA ASN A 13 -18.01 -40.57 -39.76
C ASN A 13 -18.44 -39.08 -39.78
N HIS A 14 -17.82 -38.10 -39.10
CA HIS A 14 -16.41 -37.84 -38.79
C HIS A 14 -16.30 -36.79 -37.66
N ALA A 15 -15.19 -36.86 -36.92
CA ALA A 15 -14.38 -35.77 -36.36
C ALA A 15 -14.85 -34.92 -35.13
N ASN A 16 -13.94 -34.95 -34.14
CA ASN A 16 -13.54 -33.91 -33.18
C ASN A 16 -14.31 -33.70 -31.85
N ARG A 17 -13.75 -34.38 -30.83
CA ARG A 17 -13.17 -33.84 -29.57
C ARG A 17 -13.54 -32.38 -29.23
N GLY A 18 -13.94 -32.03 -28.02
CA GLY A 18 -13.65 -32.67 -26.75
C GLY A 18 -14.57 -32.20 -25.62
N ARG A 19 -14.75 -33.11 -24.67
CA ARG A 19 -15.42 -32.92 -23.40
C ARG A 19 -14.32 -32.98 -22.34
N PHE A 20 -14.15 -31.92 -21.57
CA PHE A 20 -13.46 -31.98 -20.27
C PHE A 20 -14.35 -31.25 -19.26
N GLY A 21 -15.12 -32.05 -18.52
CA GLY A 21 -15.50 -31.68 -17.16
C GLY A 21 -14.37 -32.14 -16.25
N CYS A 22 -13.85 -31.25 -15.42
CA CYS A 22 -12.99 -31.62 -14.30
C CYS A 22 -13.81 -31.46 -13.03
N GLY A 23 -14.11 -32.60 -12.40
CA GLY A 23 -14.46 -32.65 -10.98
C GLY A 23 -13.23 -32.31 -10.14
N PHE A 24 -13.46 -31.62 -9.02
CA PHE A 24 -12.46 -31.34 -8.01
C PHE A 24 -12.47 -32.47 -6.98
N GLU A 25 -11.32 -33.13 -6.81
CA GLU A 25 -11.08 -34.04 -5.69
C GLU A 25 -10.01 -33.40 -4.80
N VAL A 26 -10.42 -32.90 -3.63
CA VAL A 26 -9.53 -32.32 -2.62
C VAL A 26 -9.22 -33.40 -1.60
N SER A 27 -8.07 -34.05 -1.73
CA SER A 27 -7.55 -34.93 -0.68
C SER A 27 -6.99 -34.06 0.46
N ARG A 28 -7.63 -34.09 1.63
CA ARG A 28 -7.08 -33.55 2.88
C ARG A 28 -5.77 -34.27 3.22
N PHE A 29 -4.66 -33.53 3.27
CA PHE A 29 -3.45 -33.99 3.98
C PHE A 29 -3.48 -33.42 5.40
N SER A 30 -3.86 -34.27 6.37
CA SER A 30 -3.54 -34.05 7.79
C SER A 30 -2.16 -34.64 8.07
N GLY A 31 -1.15 -33.79 8.22
CA GLY A 31 0.20 -34.20 8.62
C GLY A 31 1.17 -33.03 8.53
N GLY A 32 1.86 -32.71 9.63
CA GLY A 32 2.83 -31.61 9.68
C GLY A 32 4.00 -31.81 8.71
N LEU A 33 4.35 -30.76 7.97
CA LEU A 33 5.50 -30.76 7.04
C LEU A 33 6.82 -30.74 7.83
N GLN A 34 7.68 -31.74 7.58
CA GLN A 34 9.07 -31.79 8.04
C GLN A 34 10.04 -31.17 7.01
N ASN A 35 11.18 -30.69 7.50
CA ASN A 35 12.22 -29.99 6.73
C ASN A 35 12.67 -30.76 5.47
N GLY A 36 12.80 -30.06 4.34
CA GLY A 36 13.45 -30.57 3.12
C GLY A 36 12.52 -31.21 2.07
N GLN A 37 11.20 -31.09 2.19
CA GLN A 37 10.27 -31.60 1.17
C GLN A 37 10.09 -30.61 0.01
N THR A 38 10.08 -31.16 -1.21
CA THR A 38 9.73 -30.47 -2.46
C THR A 38 8.25 -30.67 -2.73
N VAL A 39 7.48 -29.58 -2.79
CA VAL A 39 6.06 -29.63 -3.16
C VAL A 39 5.93 -29.17 -4.60
N SER A 40 5.32 -30.03 -5.43
CA SER A 40 5.06 -29.77 -6.84
C SER A 40 3.56 -29.57 -7.04
N LEU A 41 3.16 -28.38 -7.50
CA LEU A 41 1.77 -28.07 -7.83
C LEU A 41 1.67 -27.84 -9.33
N ARG A 42 0.72 -28.54 -9.96
CA ARG A 42 0.48 -28.49 -11.40
C ARG A 42 -0.80 -27.70 -11.66
N PHE A 43 -0.67 -26.51 -12.23
CA PHE A 43 -1.80 -25.70 -12.69
C PHE A 43 -1.66 -25.49 -14.20
N GLY A 44 -2.73 -25.77 -14.96
CA GLY A 44 -2.90 -25.37 -16.36
C GLY A 44 -1.62 -25.31 -17.19
N GLY A 45 -0.98 -26.45 -17.43
CA GLY A 45 0.17 -26.57 -18.34
C GLY A 45 1.54 -26.14 -17.81
N GLY A 46 1.65 -25.56 -16.60
CA GLY A 46 2.92 -25.18 -15.97
C GLY A 46 3.26 -26.00 -14.72
N LEU A 47 4.55 -26.29 -14.52
CA LEU A 47 5.08 -26.95 -13.31
C LEU A 47 5.76 -25.91 -12.42
N MET A 48 5.24 -25.67 -11.22
CA MET A 48 5.87 -24.79 -10.23
C MET A 48 6.46 -25.64 -9.10
N ILE A 49 7.77 -25.53 -8.90
CA ILE A 49 8.52 -26.29 -7.88
C ILE A 49 8.89 -25.34 -6.75
N PHE A 50 8.41 -25.61 -5.54
CA PHE A 50 8.83 -24.90 -4.34
C PHE A 50 9.83 -25.75 -3.56
N THR A 51 11.04 -25.22 -3.36
CA THR A 51 12.06 -25.81 -2.48
C THR A 51 12.16 -25.00 -1.19
N THR A 52 12.13 -25.69 -0.06
CA THR A 52 12.42 -25.07 1.25
C THR A 52 13.94 -25.04 1.45
N LYS A 53 14.53 -23.84 1.63
CA LYS A 53 15.97 -23.72 1.95
C LYS A 53 16.23 -24.08 3.42
N PRO A 54 17.34 -24.76 3.74
CA PRO A 54 17.64 -25.15 5.13
C PRO A 54 17.99 -23.94 6.00
N ARG A 55 17.51 -23.95 7.24
CA ARG A 55 17.98 -23.08 8.33
C ARG A 55 19.44 -23.43 8.63
N PHE A 56 20.35 -22.47 8.49
CA PHE A 56 21.69 -22.58 9.06
C PHE A 56 21.58 -22.44 10.59
N ALA A 57 21.72 -23.57 11.28
CA ALA A 57 21.99 -23.60 12.71
C ALA A 57 23.51 -23.47 12.91
N TYR A 58 23.96 -22.44 13.61
CA TYR A 58 25.32 -22.42 14.15
C TYR A 58 25.39 -23.45 15.27
N GLN A 59 26.06 -24.57 15.00
CA GLN A 59 26.33 -25.61 15.97
C GLN A 59 27.72 -25.35 16.56
N THR A 60 27.75 -24.85 17.80
CA THR A 60 28.93 -24.84 18.65
C THR A 60 29.21 -26.25 19.15
N ALA A 61 30.35 -26.84 18.78
CA ALA A 61 31.08 -27.81 19.59
C ALA A 61 32.39 -28.23 18.90
N PHE A 62 33.53 -27.89 19.51
CA PHE A 62 34.67 -28.79 19.66
C PHE A 62 35.44 -28.32 20.90
N GLY A 63 35.50 -29.16 21.92
CA GLY A 63 36.35 -28.96 23.09
C GLY A 63 37.71 -29.63 22.92
N PHE A 64 38.72 -29.17 23.65
CA PHE A 64 39.50 -30.00 24.60
C PHE A 64 40.45 -29.12 25.43
N SER A 65 40.27 -29.21 26.75
CA SER A 65 41.20 -29.18 27.90
C SER A 65 42.38 -28.19 28.04
N ASN A 66 42.38 -27.60 29.25
CA ASN A 66 43.50 -27.17 30.11
C ASN A 66 44.48 -26.07 29.67
N SER A 67 44.34 -24.89 30.29
CA SER A 67 45.34 -24.38 31.26
C SER A 67 44.90 -23.03 31.83
N SER A 68 45.13 -22.87 33.13
CA SER A 68 45.02 -21.66 33.92
C SER A 68 45.98 -20.56 33.41
N CYS A 69 45.54 -19.29 33.44
CA CYS A 69 46.33 -18.12 33.88
C CYS A 69 45.55 -16.79 33.75
N LEU A 70 45.36 -16.17 34.91
CA LEU A 70 45.37 -14.73 35.26
C LEU A 70 45.33 -13.66 34.15
N GLY A 71 44.28 -12.82 34.23
CA GLY A 71 44.35 -11.34 34.16
C GLY A 71 44.90 -10.68 32.91
N ALA A 72 44.01 -10.22 32.02
CA ALA A 72 44.26 -9.04 31.16
C ALA A 72 42.93 -8.45 30.65
N SER A 73 42.77 -7.14 30.81
CA SER A 73 41.62 -6.32 30.42
C SER A 73 41.29 -6.40 28.92
N PRO A 74 40.01 -6.28 28.49
CA PRO A 74 39.69 -6.25 27.08
C PRO A 74 39.99 -4.86 26.48
N ILE A 75 40.92 -4.86 25.52
CA ILE A 75 41.23 -3.75 24.62
C ILE A 75 39.95 -3.40 23.84
N LYS A 76 39.45 -2.17 24.02
CA LYS A 76 38.38 -1.59 23.19
C LYS A 76 38.94 -1.33 21.79
N CYS A 77 38.47 -2.06 20.78
CA CYS A 77 38.61 -1.67 19.38
C CYS A 77 37.59 -0.55 19.07
N PRO A 78 38.00 0.66 18.68
CA PRO A 78 37.07 1.61 18.11
C PRO A 78 36.91 1.28 16.62
N CYS A 79 35.79 0.67 16.25
CA CYS A 79 35.35 0.69 14.85
C CYS A 79 34.98 2.13 14.50
N SER A 80 35.93 2.86 13.92
CA SER A 80 35.67 4.14 13.26
C SER A 80 34.75 3.88 12.07
N ARG A 81 33.45 4.03 12.28
CA ARG A 81 32.51 4.29 11.20
C ARG A 81 32.75 5.74 10.80
N LYS A 82 33.36 5.95 9.64
CA LYS A 82 33.46 7.27 9.00
C LYS A 82 32.04 7.82 8.79
N GLU A 83 31.59 8.65 9.72
CA GLU A 83 30.41 9.51 9.56
C GLU A 83 30.77 10.64 8.58
N ASN A 84 30.39 10.47 7.33
CA ASN A 84 30.13 11.58 6.41
C ASN A 84 28.60 11.68 6.27
N SER A 85 27.88 12.79 6.41
CA SER A 85 28.10 14.14 6.97
C SER A 85 26.75 14.86 6.77
N SER A 86 26.27 15.59 7.77
CA SER A 86 25.14 16.56 7.80
C SER A 86 23.67 16.08 7.79
N PHE A 87 23.30 14.97 7.14
CA PHE A 87 21.86 14.63 6.96
C PHE A 87 21.31 13.45 7.77
N GLU A 88 22.15 12.71 8.51
CA GLU A 88 21.66 11.69 9.46
C GLU A 88 20.86 12.30 10.61
N GLY A 89 20.97 13.62 10.82
CA GLY A 89 20.16 14.35 11.79
C GLY A 89 18.71 14.60 11.37
N PHE A 90 18.33 14.49 10.09
CA PHE A 90 16.98 14.90 9.66
C PHE A 90 15.89 13.89 10.04
N SER A 91 16.11 12.61 9.75
CA SER A 91 15.11 11.56 9.97
C SER A 91 15.03 11.15 11.44
N ALA A 92 13.81 11.05 11.96
CA ALA A 92 13.47 10.53 13.28
C ALA A 92 12.96 9.07 13.26
N LEU A 93 12.85 8.46 12.06
CA LEU A 93 12.42 7.07 11.91
C LEU A 93 13.48 6.10 12.45
N SER A 94 13.04 5.06 13.17
CA SER A 94 13.91 4.00 13.67
C SER A 94 14.37 3.07 12.56
N ALA A 95 15.59 2.53 12.73
CA ALA A 95 16.08 1.46 11.86
C ALA A 95 15.43 0.09 12.16
N ASP A 96 14.87 -0.08 13.36
CA ASP A 96 14.13 -1.28 13.74
C ASP A 96 12.74 -1.25 13.09
N ILE A 97 12.47 -2.20 12.20
CA ILE A 97 11.18 -2.36 11.51
C ILE A 97 10.53 -3.71 11.80
N GLU A 98 9.20 -3.72 11.75
CA GLU A 98 8.36 -4.90 12.02
C GLU A 98 8.24 -5.86 10.82
N TRP A 99 8.62 -5.43 9.61
CA TRP A 99 8.54 -6.23 8.37
C TRP A 99 9.91 -6.68 7.86
N ASP A 100 9.93 -7.79 7.12
CA ASP A 100 11.11 -8.19 6.35
C ASP A 100 11.18 -7.38 5.06
N TYR A 101 12.36 -6.89 4.67
CA TYR A 101 12.52 -6.19 3.38
C TYR A 101 12.04 -7.05 2.20
N GLY A 102 12.24 -8.38 2.26
CA GLY A 102 11.74 -9.31 1.25
C GLY A 102 10.21 -9.44 1.20
N SER A 103 9.51 -9.22 2.31
CA SER A 103 8.04 -9.29 2.37
C SER A 103 7.36 -7.96 2.02
N VAL A 104 8.08 -6.83 2.02
CA VAL A 104 7.53 -5.50 1.70
C VAL A 104 6.92 -5.48 0.30
N TRP A 105 7.70 -5.87 -0.70
CA TRP A 105 7.26 -5.85 -2.10
C TRP A 105 6.13 -6.84 -2.38
N SER A 106 6.17 -8.02 -1.77
CA SER A 106 5.09 -9.00 -1.87
C SER A 106 3.79 -8.48 -1.24
N SER A 107 3.88 -7.82 -0.08
CA SER A 107 2.71 -7.23 0.59
C SER A 107 2.17 -6.02 -0.19
N MET A 108 3.06 -5.20 -0.76
CA MET A 108 2.67 -4.08 -1.63
C MET A 108 1.98 -4.59 -2.90
N SER A 109 2.48 -5.68 -3.48
CA SER A 109 1.85 -6.34 -4.64
C SER A 109 0.46 -6.88 -4.28
N LEU A 110 0.32 -7.57 -3.15
CA LEU A 110 -0.97 -8.03 -2.65
C LEU A 110 -1.94 -6.88 -2.40
N TYR A 111 -1.47 -5.78 -1.81
CA TYR A 111 -2.28 -4.57 -1.63
C TYR A 111 -2.75 -4.03 -2.98
N PHE A 112 -1.85 -3.82 -3.93
CA PHE A 112 -2.21 -3.23 -5.21
C PHE A 112 -3.19 -4.09 -6.01
N PHE A 113 -2.86 -5.36 -6.23
CA PHE A 113 -3.62 -6.19 -7.16
C PHE A 113 -4.86 -6.82 -6.54
N SER A 114 -4.88 -7.04 -5.22
CA SER A 114 -6.00 -7.71 -4.55
C SER A 114 -6.93 -6.75 -3.81
N VAL A 115 -6.46 -5.55 -3.46
CA VAL A 115 -7.22 -4.58 -2.64
C VAL A 115 -7.45 -3.29 -3.41
N HIS A 116 -6.38 -2.54 -3.72
CA HIS A 116 -6.48 -1.20 -4.31
C HIS A 116 -7.12 -1.21 -5.71
N VAL A 117 -6.55 -1.95 -6.67
CA VAL A 117 -7.03 -1.93 -8.06
C VAL A 117 -8.49 -2.39 -8.18
N PRO A 118 -8.90 -3.52 -7.59
CA PRO A 118 -10.29 -3.97 -7.66
C PRO A 118 -11.28 -3.00 -7.03
N LEU A 119 -10.96 -2.42 -5.87
CA LEU A 119 -11.87 -1.53 -5.15
C LEU A 119 -11.90 -0.13 -5.76
N SER A 120 -10.74 0.50 -5.97
CA SER A 120 -10.63 1.86 -6.49
C SER A 120 -11.13 2.01 -7.94
N PHE A 121 -10.84 1.05 -8.83
CA PHE A 121 -11.24 1.16 -10.25
C PHE A 121 -12.45 0.28 -10.62
N GLY A 122 -12.63 -0.86 -9.95
CA GLY A 122 -13.73 -1.79 -10.21
C GLY A 122 -14.96 -1.58 -9.32
N GLY A 123 -14.81 -1.00 -8.13
CA GLY A 123 -15.85 -0.99 -7.10
C GLY A 123 -17.14 -0.29 -7.53
N LEU A 124 -17.04 0.88 -8.17
CA LEU A 124 -18.22 1.60 -8.66
C LEU A 124 -18.97 0.84 -9.76
N SER A 125 -18.24 0.16 -10.64
CA SER A 125 -18.82 -0.67 -11.71
C SER A 125 -19.60 -1.85 -11.14
N VAL A 126 -19.08 -2.49 -10.09
CA VAL A 126 -19.77 -3.58 -9.38
C VAL A 126 -21.05 -3.08 -8.72
N ILE A 127 -21.01 -1.91 -8.08
CA ILE A 127 -22.21 -1.33 -7.45
C ILE A 127 -23.25 -0.95 -8.50
N ALA A 128 -22.83 -0.34 -9.62
CA ALA A 128 -23.70 -0.02 -10.74
C ALA A 128 -24.44 -1.27 -11.28
N GLU A 129 -23.73 -2.39 -11.41
CA GLU A 129 -24.31 -3.67 -11.84
C GLU A 129 -25.31 -4.22 -10.82
N ILE A 130 -24.95 -4.22 -9.53
CA ILE A 130 -25.84 -4.68 -8.42
C ILE A 130 -27.13 -3.84 -8.36
N MET A 131 -27.02 -2.54 -8.61
CA MET A 131 -28.15 -1.61 -8.60
C MET A 131 -28.94 -1.60 -9.92
N HIS A 132 -28.50 -2.37 -10.92
CA HIS A 132 -29.07 -2.36 -12.28
C HIS A 132 -29.16 -0.95 -12.91
N GLN A 133 -28.18 -0.10 -12.61
CA GLN A 133 -28.10 1.28 -13.14
C GLN A 133 -26.80 1.50 -13.91
N LYS A 134 -26.89 2.04 -15.12
CA LYS A 134 -25.71 2.38 -15.94
C LYS A 134 -24.95 3.60 -15.43
N VAL A 135 -25.65 4.53 -14.79
CA VAL A 135 -25.09 5.76 -14.23
C VAL A 135 -25.71 5.93 -12.85
N LEU A 136 -24.86 5.89 -11.82
CA LEU A 136 -25.26 6.14 -10.45
C LEU A 136 -25.51 7.63 -10.26
N ASP A 137 -26.61 7.96 -9.57
CA ASP A 137 -26.86 9.34 -9.15
C ASP A 137 -25.73 9.85 -8.23
N PRO A 138 -25.49 11.17 -8.14
CA PRO A 138 -24.36 11.72 -7.40
C PRO A 138 -24.34 11.34 -5.91
N GLN A 139 -25.51 11.18 -5.28
CA GLN A 139 -25.59 10.80 -3.87
C GLN A 139 -25.19 9.34 -3.68
N THR A 140 -25.75 8.43 -4.48
CA THR A 140 -25.36 7.02 -4.47
C THR A 140 -23.88 6.85 -4.80
N LYS A 141 -23.37 7.60 -5.78
CA LYS A 141 -21.95 7.61 -6.15
C LYS A 141 -21.07 8.02 -4.97
N ALA A 142 -21.41 9.10 -4.26
CA ALA A 142 -20.66 9.56 -3.09
C ALA A 142 -20.65 8.54 -1.94
N LEU A 143 -21.81 7.97 -1.61
CA LEU A 143 -21.94 6.95 -0.56
C LEU A 143 -21.21 5.65 -0.94
N SER A 144 -21.28 5.27 -2.22
CA SER A 144 -20.57 4.12 -2.77
C SER A 144 -19.06 4.30 -2.67
N ILE A 145 -18.53 5.47 -3.03
CA ILE A 145 -17.11 5.79 -2.86
C ILE A 145 -16.71 5.71 -1.39
N LEU A 146 -17.50 6.29 -0.48
CA LEU A 146 -17.21 6.22 0.95
C LEU A 146 -17.16 4.77 1.46
N LEU A 147 -18.11 3.94 1.03
CA LEU A 147 -18.14 2.51 1.35
C LEU A 147 -16.91 1.79 0.80
N ILE A 148 -16.60 1.97 -0.48
CA ILE A 148 -15.46 1.35 -1.15
C ILE A 148 -14.15 1.74 -0.45
N GLN A 149 -13.91 3.02 -0.19
CA GLN A 149 -12.69 3.48 0.48
C GLN A 149 -12.60 2.97 1.92
N SER A 150 -13.73 2.84 2.61
CA SER A 150 -13.77 2.24 3.95
C SER A 150 -13.40 0.75 3.89
N LEU A 151 -13.94 0.01 2.92
CA LEU A 151 -13.59 -1.41 2.70
C LEU A 151 -12.11 -1.56 2.31
N GLU A 152 -11.58 -0.65 1.50
CA GLU A 152 -10.16 -0.65 1.13
C GLU A 152 -9.27 -0.42 2.36
N LEU A 153 -9.62 0.55 3.22
CA LEU A 153 -8.95 0.78 4.49
C LEU A 153 -8.98 -0.46 5.38
N TRP A 154 -10.15 -1.07 5.57
CA TRP A 154 -10.29 -2.28 6.39
C TRP A 154 -9.50 -3.47 5.82
N GLY A 155 -9.58 -3.70 4.51
CA GLY A 155 -8.83 -4.76 3.83
C GLY A 155 -7.33 -4.55 3.93
N THR A 156 -6.87 -3.31 3.81
CA THR A 156 -5.45 -2.95 3.97
C THR A 156 -4.99 -3.16 5.41
N LEU A 157 -5.78 -2.74 6.40
CA LEU A 157 -5.46 -2.99 7.82
C LEU A 157 -5.36 -4.48 8.13
N ALA A 158 -6.26 -5.30 7.57
CA ALA A 158 -6.20 -6.75 7.70
C ALA A 158 -4.95 -7.34 7.04
N LEU A 159 -4.59 -6.87 5.84
CA LEU A 159 -3.39 -7.30 5.12
C LEU A 159 -2.11 -6.92 5.87
N LEU A 160 -2.01 -5.69 6.37
CA LEU A 160 -0.85 -5.23 7.16
C LEU A 160 -0.70 -6.01 8.47
N ARG A 161 -1.81 -6.31 9.15
CA ARG A 161 -1.80 -7.19 10.33
C ARG A 161 -1.33 -8.60 10.00
N TYR A 162 -1.80 -9.18 8.90
CA TYR A 162 -1.43 -10.53 8.48
C TYR A 162 0.05 -10.64 8.08
N THR A 163 0.60 -9.59 7.47
CA THR A 163 1.98 -9.56 6.97
C THR A 163 3.00 -9.11 8.01
N SER A 164 2.56 -8.53 9.13
CA SER A 164 3.43 -8.10 10.24
C SER A 164 3.94 -9.29 11.06
N LYS A 165 5.21 -9.25 11.48
CA LYS A 165 5.84 -10.29 12.32
C LYS A 165 5.46 -10.19 13.81
N VAL A 166 5.01 -9.00 14.23
CA VAL A 166 4.62 -8.66 15.61
C VAL A 166 3.20 -8.09 15.54
N ASP A 167 2.36 -8.32 16.57
CA ASP A 167 1.01 -7.73 16.65
C ASP A 167 1.04 -6.26 16.20
N TYR A 168 0.54 -6.00 14.98
CA TYR A 168 0.57 -4.67 14.37
C TYR A 168 -0.31 -3.73 15.19
N LYS A 169 0.32 -3.01 16.12
CA LYS A 169 -0.35 -2.04 16.96
C LYS A 169 -0.42 -0.74 16.18
N LEU A 170 -1.56 -0.47 15.56
CA LEU A 170 -1.86 0.80 14.89
C LEU A 170 -1.54 2.01 15.78
N ALA A 171 -1.78 1.88 17.09
CA ALA A 171 -1.44 2.88 18.10
C ALA A 171 0.05 3.23 18.18
N GLY A 172 0.94 2.32 17.76
CA GLY A 172 2.39 2.53 17.70
C GLY A 172 2.85 3.38 16.51
N ILE A 173 2.07 3.44 15.43
CA ILE A 173 2.38 4.29 14.26
C ILE A 173 1.94 5.74 14.48
N PHE A 174 0.83 5.89 15.23
CA PHE A 174 0.39 7.19 15.75
C PHE A 174 1.04 7.54 17.09
N ARG A 175 1.93 6.71 17.62
CA ARG A 175 2.64 7.05 18.85
C ARG A 175 3.47 8.28 18.56
N VAL A 176 3.16 9.34 19.31
CA VAL A 176 4.03 10.49 19.44
C VAL A 176 5.37 9.96 19.94
N SER A 177 6.34 9.86 19.03
CA SER A 177 7.72 9.67 19.42
C SER A 177 8.14 10.93 20.17
N TYR A 178 7.98 10.91 21.49
CA TYR A 178 8.60 11.86 22.42
C TYR A 178 10.11 11.60 22.42
N ASN A 179 10.74 11.72 21.27
CA ASN A 179 12.19 11.62 21.17
C ASN A 179 12.77 12.95 21.65
N SER A 180 13.78 12.89 22.53
CA SER A 180 14.27 13.97 23.41
C SER A 180 14.83 15.23 22.71
N LYS A 181 14.70 15.35 21.38
CA LYS A 181 15.24 16.43 20.55
C LYS A 181 14.27 17.59 20.29
N GLY A 182 13.12 17.65 20.96
CA GLY A 182 12.18 18.79 20.88
C GLY A 182 11.45 18.95 19.53
N ARG A 183 11.39 17.91 18.69
CA ARG A 183 10.72 17.96 17.38
C ARG A 183 9.22 17.72 17.53
N SER A 184 8.42 18.77 17.45
CA SER A 184 6.97 18.65 17.54
C SER A 184 6.36 18.26 16.20
N TRP A 185 5.55 17.20 16.17
CA TRP A 185 4.81 16.79 14.97
C TRP A 185 3.93 17.91 14.42
N VAL A 186 3.45 18.83 15.27
CA VAL A 186 2.68 20.02 14.86
C VAL A 186 3.54 20.98 14.05
N GLN A 187 4.79 21.21 14.47
CA GLN A 187 5.73 22.04 13.71
C GLN A 187 6.02 21.43 12.34
N ALA A 188 6.16 20.10 12.29
CA ALA A 188 6.31 19.36 11.04
C ALA A 188 5.11 19.63 10.11
N SER A 189 3.89 19.54 10.64
CA SER A 189 2.68 19.78 9.86
C SER A 189 2.57 21.21 9.37
N VAL A 190 2.86 22.21 10.21
CA VAL A 190 2.77 23.63 9.79
C VAL A 190 3.79 23.95 8.70
N LEU A 191 5.06 23.56 8.91
CA LEU A 191 6.13 23.77 7.92
C LEU A 191 5.88 22.95 6.65
N GLY A 192 5.46 21.69 6.80
CA GLY A 192 5.12 20.80 5.69
C GLY A 192 3.96 21.33 4.86
N PHE A 193 2.89 21.82 5.50
CA PHE A 193 1.76 22.42 4.79
C PHE A 193 2.15 23.72 4.08
N GLY A 194 2.91 24.60 4.72
CA GLY A 194 3.42 25.83 4.09
C GLY A 194 4.29 25.53 2.86
N LEU A 195 5.21 24.57 2.98
CA LEU A 195 6.05 24.11 1.86
C LEU A 195 5.19 23.47 0.76
N LEU A 196 4.21 22.65 1.12
CA LEU A 196 3.31 22.01 0.17
C LEU A 196 2.56 23.04 -0.67
N MET A 197 1.91 24.02 -0.03
CA MET A 197 1.16 25.06 -0.74
C MET A 197 2.07 25.90 -1.65
N LEU A 198 3.29 26.22 -1.20
CA LEU A 198 4.28 26.92 -2.01
C LEU A 198 4.67 26.12 -3.26
N LEU A 199 5.00 24.83 -3.09
CA LEU A 199 5.40 23.96 -4.19
C LEU A 199 4.25 23.73 -5.16
N VAL A 200 3.04 23.49 -4.66
CA VAL A 200 1.80 23.35 -5.45
C VAL A 200 1.56 24.60 -6.29
N PHE A 201 1.67 25.79 -5.69
CA PHE A 201 1.52 27.05 -6.42
C PHE A 201 2.58 27.20 -7.51
N LEU A 202 3.84 26.89 -7.20
CA LEU A 202 4.94 27.01 -8.15
C LEU A 202 4.80 26.01 -9.32
N THR A 203 4.41 24.77 -9.04
CA THR A 203 4.20 23.75 -10.07
C THR A 203 3.00 24.08 -10.95
N SER A 204 1.90 24.57 -10.37
CA SER A 204 0.74 25.06 -11.14
C SER A 204 1.12 26.25 -12.02
N PHE A 205 1.82 27.24 -11.48
CA PHE A 205 2.28 28.40 -12.25
C PHE A 205 3.19 27.98 -13.41
N LEU A 206 4.11 27.05 -13.18
CA LEU A 206 5.00 26.54 -14.20
C LEU A 206 4.24 25.72 -15.26
N ALA A 207 3.26 24.91 -14.85
CA ALA A 207 2.40 24.15 -15.74
C ALA A 207 1.59 25.08 -16.66
N ASP A 208 1.00 26.15 -16.13
CA ASP A 208 0.27 27.15 -16.92
C ASP A 208 1.17 27.83 -17.97
N LYS A 209 2.44 28.07 -17.64
CA LYS A 209 3.40 28.67 -18.57
C LYS A 209 3.91 27.71 -19.64
N LEU A 210 4.08 26.42 -19.32
CA LEU A 210 4.67 25.44 -20.23
C LEU A 210 3.64 24.71 -21.09
N VAL A 211 2.49 24.36 -20.51
CA VAL A 211 1.46 23.51 -21.13
C VAL A 211 0.22 24.33 -21.50
N GLY A 212 0.04 25.49 -20.85
CA GLY A 212 -1.15 26.33 -20.97
C GLY A 212 -2.12 26.10 -19.80
N PRO A 213 -2.98 27.09 -19.51
CA PRO A 213 -3.95 26.99 -18.43
C PRO A 213 -4.91 25.85 -18.70
N LYS A 214 -4.99 24.92 -17.74
CA LYS A 214 -5.98 23.84 -17.73
C LYS A 214 -6.83 24.00 -16.48
N ASP A 215 -8.14 23.93 -16.66
CA ASP A 215 -9.04 23.88 -15.52
C ASP A 215 -8.75 22.63 -14.69
N VAL A 216 -8.45 22.82 -13.42
CA VAL A 216 -8.22 21.73 -12.43
C VAL A 216 -9.56 21.08 -12.02
N ASN A 217 -10.59 21.23 -12.85
CA ASN A 217 -11.96 20.87 -12.51
C ASN A 217 -12.17 19.39 -12.80
N ASN A 218 -12.36 18.60 -11.74
CA ASN A 218 -12.92 17.27 -11.86
C ASN A 218 -14.46 17.39 -11.91
N PRO A 219 -15.10 17.27 -13.09
CA PRO A 219 -16.53 17.52 -13.24
C PRO A 219 -17.39 16.55 -12.42
N MET A 220 -16.93 15.30 -12.26
CA MET A 220 -17.59 14.32 -11.40
C MET A 220 -17.54 14.72 -9.93
N LEU A 221 -16.40 15.24 -9.47
CA LEU A 221 -16.27 15.71 -8.09
C LEU A 221 -17.17 16.93 -7.84
N LYS A 222 -17.19 17.89 -8.77
CA LYS A 222 -18.04 19.09 -8.71
C LYS A 222 -19.53 18.71 -8.69
N GLU A 223 -19.95 17.77 -9.53
CA GLU A 223 -21.31 17.22 -9.55
C GLU A 223 -21.70 16.64 -8.18
N ILE A 224 -20.82 15.83 -7.57
CA ILE A 224 -21.05 15.26 -6.24
C ILE A 224 -21.22 16.35 -5.18
N LEU A 225 -20.32 17.35 -5.16
CA LEU A 225 -20.32 18.42 -4.15
C LEU A 225 -21.56 19.34 -4.22
N LEU A 226 -22.11 19.52 -5.42
CA LEU A 226 -23.28 20.38 -5.67
C LEU A 226 -24.62 19.64 -5.53
N SER A 227 -24.63 18.31 -5.59
CA SER A 227 -25.87 17.52 -5.61
C SER A 227 -26.69 17.54 -4.32
N GLY A 228 -26.07 17.75 -3.15
CA GLY A 228 -26.80 17.78 -1.88
C GLY A 228 -25.91 17.69 -0.63
N THR A 229 -26.52 17.80 0.55
CA THR A 229 -25.80 17.77 1.83
C THR A 229 -25.23 16.39 2.13
N ILE A 230 -25.97 15.32 1.83
CA ILE A 230 -25.55 13.95 2.10
C ILE A 230 -24.32 13.59 1.25
N SER A 231 -24.40 13.84 -0.07
CA SER A 231 -23.32 13.58 -1.01
C SER A 231 -22.07 14.42 -0.71
N ARG A 232 -22.24 15.70 -0.39
CA ARG A 232 -21.14 16.58 0.04
C ARG A 232 -20.47 16.08 1.32
N THR A 233 -21.27 15.69 2.32
CA THR A 233 -20.75 15.18 3.60
C THR A 233 -20.00 13.86 3.38
N ALA A 234 -20.56 12.93 2.61
CA ALA A 234 -19.91 11.68 2.27
C ALA A 234 -18.60 11.91 1.51
N CYS A 235 -18.60 12.81 0.52
CA CYS A 235 -17.41 13.20 -0.23
C CYS A 235 -16.32 13.79 0.69
N PHE A 236 -16.69 14.72 1.58
CA PHE A 236 -15.77 15.31 2.55
C PHE A 236 -15.17 14.25 3.48
N LEU A 237 -15.98 13.34 4.03
CA LEU A 237 -15.49 12.24 4.88
C LEU A 237 -14.49 11.35 4.14
N THR A 238 -14.79 10.99 2.89
CA THR A 238 -13.90 10.20 2.05
C THR A 238 -12.58 10.92 1.81
N TYR A 239 -12.61 12.11 1.22
CA TYR A 239 -11.42 12.81 0.72
C TYR A 239 -10.55 13.41 1.83
N CYS A 240 -11.14 13.83 2.95
CA CYS A 240 -10.42 14.47 4.03
C CYS A 240 -10.01 13.51 5.15
N PHE A 241 -10.64 12.34 5.28
CA PHE A 241 -10.34 11.42 6.38
C PHE A 241 -10.01 10.01 5.91
N VAL A 242 -10.94 9.32 5.24
CA VAL A 242 -10.78 7.89 4.94
C VAL A 242 -9.63 7.64 3.98
N THR A 243 -9.59 8.38 2.87
CA THR A 243 -8.55 8.24 1.84
C THR A 243 -7.17 8.68 2.35
N PRO A 244 -6.99 9.88 2.95
CA PRO A 244 -5.70 10.23 3.56
C PRO A 244 -5.23 9.22 4.60
N LEU A 245 -6.12 8.70 5.45
CA LEU A 245 -5.76 7.70 6.45
C LEU A 245 -5.24 6.41 5.80
N LEU A 246 -5.97 5.89 4.82
CA LEU A 246 -5.56 4.71 4.05
C LEU A 246 -4.19 4.93 3.39
N GLU A 247 -4.03 6.02 2.66
CA GLU A 247 -2.82 6.30 1.88
C GLU A 247 -1.61 6.55 2.80
N GLU A 248 -1.77 7.32 3.88
CA GLU A 248 -0.68 7.52 4.82
C GLU A 248 -0.26 6.22 5.52
N LEU A 249 -1.19 5.35 5.87
CA LEU A 249 -0.85 4.05 6.45
C LEU A 249 -0.04 3.18 5.48
N VAL A 250 -0.43 3.13 4.20
CA VAL A 250 0.25 2.30 3.19
C VAL A 250 1.59 2.89 2.77
N TYR A 251 1.60 4.14 2.32
CA TYR A 251 2.77 4.71 1.67
C TYR A 251 3.80 5.24 2.68
N ARG A 252 3.36 5.71 3.86
CA ARG A 252 4.25 6.30 4.87
C ARG A 252 4.48 5.33 6.02
N GLY A 253 3.39 4.88 6.66
CA GLY A 253 3.42 3.97 7.80
C GLY A 253 4.09 2.62 7.47
N PHE A 254 3.80 2.07 6.29
CA PHE A 254 4.33 0.78 5.85
C PHE A 254 5.52 0.93 4.88
N LEU A 255 5.28 1.41 3.64
CA LEU A 255 6.28 1.38 2.57
C LEU A 255 7.50 2.26 2.86
N LEU A 256 7.29 3.54 3.19
CA LEU A 256 8.39 4.46 3.50
C LEU A 256 9.17 4.01 4.74
N ALA A 257 8.47 3.62 5.81
CA ALA A 257 9.13 3.12 7.02
C ALA A 257 10.03 1.90 6.72
N ALA A 258 9.53 0.95 5.92
CA ALA A 258 10.29 -0.24 5.57
C ALA A 258 11.47 0.04 4.61
N LEU A 259 11.35 1.03 3.72
CA LEU A 259 12.45 1.47 2.86
C LEU A 259 13.51 2.26 3.65
N ALA A 260 13.09 3.09 4.60
CA ALA A 260 13.98 3.94 5.40
C ALA A 260 14.85 3.15 6.40
N SER A 261 14.50 1.90 6.72
CA SER A 261 15.32 1.03 7.57
C SER A 261 16.51 0.40 6.83
N THR A 262 16.43 0.29 5.51
CA THR A 262 17.43 -0.37 4.67
C THR A 262 18.17 0.60 3.74
N THR A 263 17.65 1.82 3.58
CA THR A 263 18.20 2.85 2.68
C THR A 263 18.22 4.22 3.35
N LYS A 264 18.87 5.21 2.71
CA LYS A 264 18.85 6.59 3.22
C LYS A 264 17.43 7.17 3.08
N TRP A 265 17.00 7.93 4.08
CA TRP A 265 15.63 8.46 4.17
C TRP A 265 15.15 9.18 2.89
N HIS A 266 16.00 9.94 2.21
CA HIS A 266 15.61 10.66 0.99
C HIS A 266 15.35 9.73 -0.20
N HIS A 267 16.10 8.63 -0.32
CA HIS A 267 15.82 7.60 -1.33
C HIS A 267 14.49 6.92 -1.03
N ALA A 268 14.24 6.59 0.25
CA ALA A 268 12.98 6.02 0.69
C ALA A 268 11.79 6.96 0.40
N VAL A 269 11.92 8.26 0.65
CA VAL A 269 10.90 9.28 0.33
C VAL A 269 10.67 9.34 -1.17
N ILE A 270 11.71 9.40 -2.00
CA ILE A 270 11.56 9.46 -3.46
C ILE A 270 10.85 8.21 -3.98
N ILE A 271 11.29 7.01 -3.58
CA ILE A 271 10.70 5.75 -4.05
C ILE A 271 9.24 5.64 -3.62
N SER A 272 8.93 5.91 -2.34
CA SER A 272 7.54 5.88 -1.85
C SER A 272 6.67 6.90 -2.57
N SER A 273 7.18 8.12 -2.82
CA SER A 273 6.45 9.18 -3.53
C SER A 273 6.20 8.85 -5.01
N CYS A 274 7.16 8.20 -5.67
CA CYS A 274 6.98 7.68 -7.03
C CYS A 274 5.86 6.63 -7.06
N ILE A 275 5.90 5.66 -6.16
CA ILE A 275 4.88 4.59 -6.09
C ILE A 275 3.50 5.18 -5.77
N PHE A 276 3.43 6.13 -4.81
CA PHE A 276 2.21 6.87 -4.49
C PHE A 276 1.63 7.58 -5.71
N SER A 277 2.45 8.33 -6.45
CA SER A 277 2.00 9.05 -7.64
C SER A 277 1.54 8.10 -8.75
N LEU A 278 2.28 7.03 -9.01
CA LEU A 278 1.92 6.04 -10.02
C LEU A 278 0.64 5.25 -9.67
N ALA A 279 0.38 5.02 -8.38
CA ALA A 279 -0.82 4.33 -7.90
C ALA A 279 -2.12 5.02 -8.34
N HIS A 280 -2.09 6.35 -8.47
CA HIS A 280 -3.26 7.13 -8.84
C HIS A 280 -3.65 7.00 -10.31
N LEU A 281 -2.78 6.41 -11.16
CA LEU A 281 -3.00 6.21 -12.59
C LEU A 281 -3.48 7.47 -13.34
N SER A 282 -3.12 8.66 -12.85
CA SER A 282 -3.47 9.95 -13.44
C SER A 282 -2.24 10.57 -14.06
N SER A 283 -2.15 10.53 -15.40
CA SER A 283 -1.04 11.14 -16.14
C SER A 283 -0.96 12.66 -15.94
N GLU A 284 -2.11 13.31 -15.76
CA GLU A 284 -2.21 14.77 -15.58
C GLU A 284 -1.68 15.23 -14.23
N ASN A 285 -1.94 14.46 -13.17
CA ASN A 285 -1.59 14.84 -11.80
C ASN A 285 -0.29 14.17 -11.31
N LEU A 286 0.40 13.39 -12.14
CA LEU A 286 1.55 12.57 -11.74
C LEU A 286 2.64 13.41 -11.04
N VAL A 287 3.05 14.53 -11.65
CA VAL A 287 4.08 15.42 -11.07
C VAL A 287 3.59 16.05 -9.77
N GLN A 288 2.34 16.50 -9.75
CA GLN A 288 1.73 17.12 -8.57
C GLN A 288 1.66 16.15 -7.38
N LEU A 289 1.18 14.93 -7.63
CA LEU A 289 1.08 13.86 -6.63
C LEU A 289 2.45 13.40 -6.16
N PHE A 290 3.48 13.41 -7.02
CA PHE A 290 4.85 13.13 -6.62
C PHE A 290 5.39 14.18 -5.64
N VAL A 291 5.12 15.47 -5.91
CA VAL A 291 5.52 16.58 -5.03
C VAL A 291 4.80 16.52 -3.69
N VAL A 292 3.48 16.32 -3.69
CA VAL A 292 2.69 16.03 -2.48
C VAL A 292 3.30 14.84 -1.74
N GLY A 293 3.61 13.78 -2.48
CA GLY A 293 4.34 12.60 -2.06
C GLY A 293 5.54 12.92 -1.18
N CYS A 294 6.46 13.70 -1.75
CA CYS A 294 7.74 14.06 -1.16
C CYS A 294 7.58 14.89 0.12
N VAL A 295 6.66 15.84 0.14
CA VAL A 295 6.43 16.70 1.31
C VAL A 295 5.83 15.91 2.47
N LEU A 296 4.84 15.05 2.19
CA LEU A 296 4.23 14.17 3.19
C LEU A 296 5.26 13.19 3.77
N GLY A 297 6.05 12.55 2.90
CA GLY A 297 7.12 11.65 3.32
C GLY A 297 8.20 12.34 4.17
N SER A 298 8.59 13.55 3.79
CA SER A 298 9.57 14.35 4.54
C SER A 298 9.04 14.80 5.90
N SER A 299 7.75 15.16 5.98
CA SER A 299 7.09 15.53 7.23
C SER A 299 7.05 14.36 8.21
N TYR A 300 6.75 13.15 7.71
CA TYR A 300 6.81 11.92 8.50
C TYR A 300 8.24 11.58 8.91
N CYS A 301 9.21 11.62 7.99
CA CYS A 301 10.61 11.37 8.32
C CYS A 301 11.13 12.32 9.40
N TRP A 302 10.80 13.62 9.34
CA TRP A 302 11.30 14.59 10.31
C TRP A 302 10.66 14.43 11.70
N SER A 303 9.35 14.19 11.75
CA SER A 303 8.58 14.11 13.00
C SER A 303 8.63 12.73 13.66
N GLY A 304 8.83 11.67 12.87
CA GLY A 304 8.65 10.28 13.32
C GLY A 304 7.22 9.94 13.73
N ASN A 305 6.22 10.77 13.37
CA ASN A 305 4.82 10.58 13.73
C ASN A 305 3.93 10.73 12.49
N LEU A 306 3.17 9.67 12.18
CA LEU A 306 2.30 9.63 11.00
C LEU A 306 1.19 10.70 11.06
N ALA A 307 0.80 11.15 12.26
CA ALA A 307 -0.16 12.24 12.42
C ALA A 307 0.28 13.53 11.70
N SER A 308 1.59 13.75 11.57
CA SER A 308 2.10 14.95 10.89
C SER A 308 1.73 14.99 9.41
N SER A 309 1.97 13.90 8.69
CA SER A 309 1.69 13.78 7.27
C SER A 309 0.19 13.60 7.04
N LEU A 310 -0.50 12.84 7.88
CA LEU A 310 -1.96 12.70 7.83
C LEU A 310 -2.66 14.06 7.95
N LEU A 311 -2.25 14.90 8.90
CA LEU A 311 -2.84 16.23 9.04
C LEU A 311 -2.59 17.10 7.81
N VAL A 312 -1.36 17.15 7.30
CA VAL A 312 -1.02 17.93 6.09
C VAL A 312 -1.84 17.45 4.90
N HIS A 313 -1.96 16.14 4.71
CA HIS A 313 -2.70 15.53 3.62
C HIS A 313 -4.21 15.83 3.73
N SER A 314 -4.81 15.60 4.89
CA SER A 314 -6.22 15.91 5.14
C SER A 314 -6.56 17.38 4.91
N VAL A 315 -5.72 18.29 5.39
CA VAL A 315 -5.92 19.74 5.20
C VAL A 315 -5.74 20.13 3.75
N TYR A 316 -4.72 19.59 3.06
CA TYR A 316 -4.53 19.82 1.63
C TYR A 316 -5.77 19.39 0.83
N ASN A 317 -6.27 18.16 1.06
CA ASN A 317 -7.47 17.68 0.38
C ASN A 317 -8.71 18.51 0.70
N ALA A 318 -8.86 18.97 1.96
CA ALA A 318 -9.95 19.86 2.34
C ALA A 318 -9.87 21.20 1.58
N VAL A 319 -8.68 21.79 1.45
CA VAL A 319 -8.48 23.02 0.67
C VAL A 319 -8.86 22.80 -0.80
N ILE A 320 -8.39 21.70 -1.41
CA ILE A 320 -8.74 21.38 -2.81
C ILE A 320 -10.25 21.18 -2.99
N LEU A 321 -10.91 20.48 -2.06
CA LEU A 321 -12.37 20.31 -2.10
C LEU A 321 -13.11 21.64 -1.99
N ILE A 322 -12.69 22.52 -1.08
CA ILE A 322 -13.30 23.84 -0.90
C ILE A 322 -13.11 24.67 -2.18
N LEU A 323 -11.90 24.73 -2.73
CA LEU A 323 -11.63 25.43 -3.98
C LEU A 323 -12.48 24.89 -5.13
N THR A 324 -12.61 23.57 -5.26
CA THR A 324 -13.44 22.92 -6.30
C THR A 324 -14.93 23.27 -6.16
N SER A 325 -15.42 23.46 -4.93
CA SER A 325 -16.80 23.87 -4.69
C SER A 325 -17.09 25.36 -4.94
N LEU A 326 -16.04 26.20 -4.98
CA LEU A 326 -16.13 27.64 -5.20
C LEU A 326 -15.89 28.04 -6.66
N SER A 327 -15.12 27.24 -7.41
CA SER A 327 -14.97 27.34 -8.87
C SER A 327 -16.25 26.93 -9.59
#